data_AF-A0A1L9S9A5-F1
#
_entry.id   AF-A0A1L9S9A5-F1
#
_cell.length_a   1.000
_cell.length_b   1.000
_cell.length_c   1.000
_cell.angle_alpha   90.00
_cell.angle_beta   90.00
_cell.angle_gamma   90.00
#
_symmetry.space_group_name_H-M   'P 1'
#
loop_
_entity.id
_entity.type
_entity.pdbx_description
1 polymer ?
#
loop_
_entity_poly.entity_id
_entity_poly.type
_entity_poly.pdbx_seq_one_letter_code
_entity_poly.pdbx_strand_id
1 'polypeptide(L)'
;MFKQPQLQIGRDYTPLPPTSSTSSPEEEDDGCLRFLIRRDPHGEVSRYLHALELGSTVEVRGPKVEFAIPSETQEILFIAGGTGIAPAVQAGHSLLTHASRTSTPRIHILWASRKREDCAGGVNDTQPTIPKKGSWLGGWFGRAPETSSPPTTRSQREENACPMVRDLEDLKAQFPNQVKVDYFVDEENSLISKQTILDSVKSSPSPSGNSPGSKFIIVSGPDGFIRYMAGEKIWAQGSELQGPLQGILKELDLKDWAVWKL
;
A
#
# COMPACT_ATOMS: atom_id res chain seq x y z
N MET A 1 23.26 -38.67 7.36
CA MET A 1 23.63 -37.27 7.62
C MET A 1 22.65 -36.69 8.63
N PHE A 2 23.17 -35.90 9.56
CA PHE A 2 22.60 -35.54 10.86
C PHE A 2 21.59 -34.38 10.77
N LYS A 3 20.67 -34.29 11.74
CA LYS A 3 19.83 -33.10 11.93
C LYS A 3 20.69 -31.91 12.37
N GLN A 4 20.39 -30.75 11.80
CA GLN A 4 21.12 -29.50 11.98
C GLN A 4 20.47 -28.67 13.10
N PRO A 5 21.18 -28.33 14.20
CA PRO A 5 20.58 -27.81 15.44
C PRO A 5 20.18 -26.32 15.44
N GLN A 6 20.30 -25.61 14.31
CA GLN A 6 20.21 -24.14 14.24
C GLN A 6 19.21 -23.66 13.19
N LEU A 7 17.96 -24.14 13.20
CA LEU A 7 16.94 -23.57 12.31
C LEU A 7 16.58 -22.14 12.79
N GLN A 8 17.40 -21.15 12.44
CA GLN A 8 17.08 -19.74 12.61
C GLN A 8 15.94 -19.41 11.64
N ILE A 9 14.72 -19.31 12.16
CA ILE A 9 13.54 -18.95 11.37
C ILE A 9 13.55 -17.43 11.18
N GLY A 10 14.02 -16.98 10.03
CA GLY A 10 13.92 -15.58 9.61
C GLY A 10 12.64 -15.29 8.83
N ARG A 11 12.16 -14.04 8.88
CA ARG A 11 11.10 -13.52 8.00
C ARG A 11 11.49 -12.14 7.51
N ASP A 12 11.16 -11.88 6.26
CA ASP A 12 11.37 -10.58 5.63
C ASP A 12 10.25 -9.63 6.11
N TYR A 13 10.64 -8.47 6.62
CA TYR A 13 9.73 -7.38 6.98
C TYR A 13 10.22 -6.08 6.34
N THR A 14 9.29 -5.29 5.80
CA THR A 14 9.62 -4.00 5.20
C THR A 14 9.70 -2.92 6.28
N PRO A 15 10.85 -2.26 6.46
CA PRO A 15 10.95 -1.15 7.40
C PRO A 15 10.14 0.05 6.90
N LEU A 16 9.40 0.68 7.81
CA LEU A 16 8.70 1.93 7.53
C LEU A 16 9.71 3.09 7.48
N PRO A 17 9.44 4.14 6.69
CA PRO A 17 10.27 5.34 6.67
C PRO A 17 10.37 6.03 8.05
N PRO A 18 11.29 6.98 8.24
CA PRO A 18 11.28 7.85 9.42
C PRO A 18 9.99 8.69 9.51
N THR A 19 9.59 9.09 10.71
CA THR A 19 8.49 10.04 10.92
C THR A 19 8.99 11.48 10.85
N SER A 20 8.19 12.41 10.32
CA SER A 20 8.54 13.85 10.26
C SER A 20 8.59 14.59 11.60
N SER A 21 8.20 13.94 12.70
CA SER A 21 8.10 14.56 14.04
C SER A 21 9.44 14.71 14.77
N THR A 22 10.55 14.14 14.27
CA THR A 22 11.90 14.42 14.77
C THR A 22 12.38 15.75 14.21
N SER A 23 11.87 16.83 14.80
CA SER A 23 12.03 18.22 14.36
C SER A 23 13.31 18.89 14.88
N SER A 24 14.37 18.11 15.09
CA SER A 24 15.70 18.66 15.36
C SER A 24 16.73 18.03 14.42
N PRO A 25 17.55 18.84 13.71
CA PRO A 25 18.66 18.35 12.88
C PRO A 25 19.74 17.57 13.67
N GLU A 26 19.66 17.59 15.00
CA GLU A 26 20.55 16.86 15.91
C GLU A 26 20.01 15.45 16.25
N GLU A 27 18.73 15.17 15.94
CA GLU A 27 18.04 13.87 16.12
C GLU A 27 17.65 13.24 14.76
N GLU A 28 18.31 13.63 13.66
CA GLU A 28 18.06 13.09 12.31
C GLU A 28 18.46 11.61 12.14
N ASP A 29 18.98 10.95 13.19
CA ASP A 29 19.30 9.53 13.20
C ASP A 29 19.14 8.94 14.62
N ASP A 30 17.92 8.56 15.01
CA ASP A 30 17.73 7.71 16.19
C ASP A 30 18.22 6.27 15.92
N GLY A 31 18.69 5.94 14.70
CA GLY A 31 19.04 4.56 14.32
C GLY A 31 17.88 3.56 14.45
N CYS A 32 16.65 4.05 14.65
CA CYS A 32 15.49 3.27 14.98
C CYS A 32 14.78 2.74 13.72
N LEU A 33 14.61 1.41 13.67
CA LEU A 33 13.82 0.75 12.64
C LEU A 33 12.37 0.57 13.11
N ARG A 34 11.42 1.05 12.30
CA ARG A 34 9.98 0.87 12.55
C ARG A 34 9.42 -0.21 11.63
N PHE A 35 8.52 -1.05 12.15
CA PHE A 35 7.89 -2.13 11.38
C PHE A 35 6.39 -2.21 11.66
N LEU A 36 5.60 -2.53 10.62
CA LEU A 36 4.19 -2.89 10.74
C LEU A 36 4.05 -4.42 10.72
N ILE A 37 3.87 -5.03 11.89
CA ILE A 37 3.83 -6.49 12.03
C ILE A 37 2.48 -6.95 12.54
N ARG A 38 1.69 -7.55 11.65
CA ARG A 38 0.45 -8.23 12.03
C ARG A 38 0.78 -9.57 12.68
N ARG A 39 0.12 -9.84 13.81
CA ARG A 39 0.21 -11.15 14.47
C ARG A 39 -0.53 -12.18 13.65
N ASP A 40 0.19 -13.19 13.17
CA ASP A 40 -0.39 -14.37 12.53
C ASP A 40 -0.52 -15.48 13.59
N PRO A 41 -1.74 -16.01 13.86
CA PRO A 41 -1.92 -17.12 14.79
C PRO A 41 -1.07 -18.36 14.49
N HIS A 42 -0.66 -18.55 13.23
CA HIS A 42 0.15 -19.68 12.76
C HIS A 42 1.58 -19.28 12.41
N GLY A 43 1.94 -18.00 12.55
CA GLY A 43 3.27 -17.48 12.20
C GLY A 43 4.24 -17.56 13.37
N GLU A 44 5.33 -18.33 13.22
CA GLU A 44 6.37 -18.47 14.27
C GLU A 44 6.98 -17.10 14.65
N VAL A 45 7.49 -16.35 13.67
CA VAL A 45 8.19 -15.07 13.92
C VAL A 45 7.24 -13.97 14.39
N SER A 46 6.06 -13.83 13.78
CA SER A 46 5.11 -12.78 14.20
C SER A 46 4.59 -13.02 15.62
N ARG A 47 4.35 -14.28 16.02
CA ARG A 47 4.02 -14.61 17.40
C ARG A 47 5.15 -14.33 18.37
N TYR A 48 6.38 -14.71 18.01
CA TYR A 48 7.57 -14.43 18.80
C TYR A 48 7.71 -12.92 19.06
N LEU A 49 7.67 -12.10 18.00
CA LEU A 49 7.80 -10.64 18.12
C LEU A 49 6.68 -10.00 18.98
N HIS A 50 5.45 -10.51 18.88
CA HIS A 50 4.32 -10.06 19.72
C HIS A 50 4.39 -10.53 21.18
N ALA A 51 5.27 -11.50 21.51
CA ALA A 51 5.46 -11.99 22.87
C ALA A 51 6.67 -11.37 23.56
N LEU A 52 7.49 -10.59 22.85
CA LEU A 52 8.66 -9.92 23.41
C LEU A 52 8.26 -8.76 24.33
N GLU A 53 9.01 -8.62 25.41
CA GLU A 53 8.92 -7.46 26.29
C GLU A 53 9.76 -6.31 25.74
N LEU A 54 9.41 -5.08 26.09
CA LEU A 54 10.20 -3.90 25.75
C LEU A 54 11.63 -4.05 26.30
N GLY A 55 12.64 -3.69 25.49
CA GLY A 55 14.05 -3.87 25.81
C GLY A 55 14.64 -5.23 25.38
N SER A 56 13.83 -6.14 24.84
CA SER A 56 14.32 -7.40 24.26
C SER A 56 15.24 -7.15 23.07
N THR A 57 16.31 -7.95 22.97
CA THR A 57 17.19 -7.97 21.80
C THR A 57 16.57 -8.79 20.66
N VAL A 58 16.60 -8.24 19.45
CA VAL A 58 16.17 -8.92 18.21
C VAL A 58 17.32 -8.89 17.21
N GLU A 59 17.66 -10.04 16.64
CA GLU A 59 18.64 -10.12 15.57
C GLU A 59 17.98 -9.78 14.24
N VAL A 60 18.57 -8.84 13.50
CA VAL A 60 18.08 -8.41 12.19
C VAL A 60 19.19 -8.61 11.15
N ARG A 61 18.83 -9.12 9.98
CA ARG A 61 19.72 -9.24 8.83
C ARG A 61 19.15 -8.46 7.67
N GLY A 62 19.98 -7.61 7.06
CA GLY A 62 19.58 -6.77 5.93
C GLY A 62 20.52 -5.59 5.75
N PRO A 63 20.14 -4.60 4.91
CA PRO A 63 18.92 -4.59 4.10
C PRO A 63 18.98 -5.58 2.92
N LYS A 64 17.82 -6.07 2.49
CA LYS A 64 17.65 -6.86 1.26
C LYS A 64 16.74 -6.06 0.33
N VAL A 65 17.27 -5.67 -0.83
CA VAL A 65 16.50 -4.94 -1.84
C VAL A 65 15.76 -5.95 -2.72
N GLU A 66 14.42 -5.95 -2.66
CA GLU A 66 13.58 -6.76 -3.54
C GLU A 66 13.24 -6.03 -4.84
N PHE A 67 12.95 -4.73 -4.76
CA PHE A 67 12.68 -3.88 -5.90
C PHE A 67 13.30 -2.49 -5.70
N ALA A 68 14.16 -2.10 -6.63
CA ALA A 68 14.69 -0.74 -6.69
C ALA A 68 13.83 0.07 -7.66
N ILE A 69 13.19 1.12 -7.17
CA ILE A 69 12.39 2.03 -8.02
C ILE A 69 13.35 2.76 -8.97
N PRO A 70 13.20 2.63 -10.30
CA PRO A 70 14.05 3.35 -11.24
C PRO A 70 13.94 4.86 -11.10
N SER A 71 15.05 5.58 -11.24
CA SER A 71 15.13 7.03 -11.05
C SER A 71 14.23 7.85 -11.99
N GLU A 72 13.91 7.29 -13.14
CA GLU A 72 13.05 7.84 -14.18
C GLU A 72 11.55 7.63 -13.90
N THR A 73 11.20 6.89 -12.85
CA THR A 73 9.81 6.61 -12.47
C THR A 73 9.07 7.92 -12.19
N GLN A 74 8.00 8.15 -12.94
CA GLN A 74 7.12 9.31 -12.81
C GLN A 74 5.82 8.96 -12.09
N GLU A 75 5.41 7.69 -12.11
CA GLU A 75 4.15 7.30 -11.53
C GLU A 75 4.14 5.88 -10.97
N ILE A 76 3.59 5.75 -9.78
CA ILE A 76 3.34 4.46 -9.14
C ILE A 76 1.85 4.37 -8.79
N LEU A 77 1.20 3.30 -9.25
CA LEU A 77 -0.07 2.82 -8.71
C LEU A 77 0.26 1.64 -7.80
N PHE A 78 0.14 1.84 -6.50
CA PHE A 78 0.45 0.82 -5.50
C PHE A 78 -0.84 0.15 -5.03
N ILE A 79 -0.95 -1.17 -5.22
CA ILE A 79 -2.09 -1.98 -4.78
C ILE A 79 -1.66 -2.78 -3.56
N ALA A 80 -2.06 -2.33 -2.38
CA ALA A 80 -1.64 -2.88 -1.09
C ALA A 80 -2.76 -3.68 -0.43
N GLY A 81 -2.48 -4.89 0.03
CA GLY A 81 -3.36 -5.73 0.84
C GLY A 81 -2.83 -5.89 2.26
N GLY A 82 -3.62 -5.50 3.26
CA GLY A 82 -3.26 -5.63 4.68
C GLY A 82 -1.95 -4.91 5.01
N THR A 83 -0.97 -5.64 5.55
CA THR A 83 0.37 -5.09 5.90
C THR A 83 1.23 -4.77 4.68
N GLY A 84 0.80 -5.12 3.47
CA GLY A 84 1.43 -4.69 2.20
C GLY A 84 1.44 -3.16 2.01
N ILE A 85 0.78 -2.41 2.89
CA ILE A 85 0.89 -0.95 2.98
C ILE A 85 2.30 -0.49 3.37
N ALA A 86 3.07 -1.26 4.14
CA ALA A 86 4.42 -0.85 4.56
C ALA A 86 5.36 -0.65 3.35
N PRO A 87 5.44 -1.59 2.39
CA PRO A 87 6.06 -1.35 1.09
C PRO A 87 5.53 -0.13 0.33
N ALA A 88 4.24 0.16 0.40
CA ALA A 88 3.66 1.30 -0.31
C ALA A 88 4.14 2.64 0.28
N VAL A 89 4.18 2.76 1.61
CA VAL A 89 4.70 3.95 2.30
C VAL A 89 6.20 4.10 2.02
N GLN A 90 6.96 3.00 2.05
CA GLN A 90 8.37 3.00 1.70
C GLN A 90 8.61 3.44 0.24
N ALA A 91 7.83 2.91 -0.70
CA ALA A 91 7.91 3.28 -2.10
C ALA A 91 7.58 4.75 -2.32
N GLY A 92 6.53 5.26 -1.68
CA GLY A 92 6.15 6.67 -1.73
C GLY A 92 7.24 7.59 -1.18
N HIS A 93 7.76 7.30 0.01
CA HIS A 93 8.86 8.05 0.59
C HIS A 93 10.09 8.03 -0.32
N SER A 94 10.53 6.85 -0.79
CA SER A 94 11.70 6.72 -1.66
C SER A 94 11.53 7.46 -2.99
N LEU A 95 10.38 7.34 -3.65
CA LEU A 95 10.09 8.00 -4.93
C LEU A 95 10.15 9.53 -4.80
N LEU A 96 9.55 10.08 -3.74
CA LEU A 96 9.34 11.51 -3.60
C LEU A 96 10.57 12.23 -3.04
N THR A 97 11.31 11.60 -2.12
CA THR A 97 12.55 12.16 -1.56
C THR A 97 13.71 12.19 -2.55
N HIS A 98 13.74 11.25 -3.51
CA HIS A 98 14.80 11.17 -4.52
C HIS A 98 14.41 11.82 -5.85
N ALA A 99 13.27 12.53 -5.89
CA ALA A 99 12.81 13.20 -7.10
C ALA A 99 13.79 14.32 -7.51
N SER A 100 14.13 14.38 -8.79
CA SER A 100 14.87 15.51 -9.36
C SER A 100 14.06 16.80 -9.29
N ARG A 101 14.72 17.96 -9.19
CA ARG A 101 14.09 19.30 -9.20
C ARG A 101 13.18 19.55 -10.41
N THR A 102 13.37 18.81 -11.50
CA THR A 102 12.60 18.95 -12.75
C THR A 102 11.47 17.94 -12.89
N SER A 103 11.32 17.03 -11.93
CA SER A 103 10.38 15.91 -11.94
C SER A 103 9.43 16.02 -10.76
N THR A 104 8.15 15.76 -10.97
CA THR A 104 7.13 15.73 -9.92
C THR A 104 6.43 14.37 -9.94
N PRO A 105 7.11 13.31 -9.49
CA PRO A 105 6.55 11.97 -9.55
C PRO A 105 5.35 11.84 -8.62
N ARG A 106 4.45 10.91 -8.93
CA ARG A 106 3.20 10.72 -8.17
C ARG A 106 3.04 9.26 -7.76
N ILE A 107 2.48 9.06 -6.58
CA ILE A 107 2.07 7.75 -6.09
C ILE A 107 0.59 7.76 -5.73
N HIS A 108 -0.14 6.76 -6.19
CA HIS A 108 -1.53 6.49 -5.81
C HIS A 108 -1.59 5.11 -5.16
N ILE A 109 -2.01 5.06 -3.91
CA ILE A 109 -2.11 3.84 -3.12
C ILE A 109 -3.57 3.42 -3.03
N LEU A 110 -3.87 2.21 -3.48
CA LEU A 110 -5.14 1.52 -3.23
C LEU A 110 -4.91 0.52 -2.10
N TRP A 111 -5.42 0.82 -0.91
CA TRP A 111 -5.19 0.01 0.29
C TRP A 111 -6.43 -0.81 0.66
N ALA A 112 -6.36 -2.12 0.41
CA ALA A 112 -7.35 -3.09 0.83
C ALA A 112 -7.07 -3.60 2.25
N SER A 113 -8.05 -3.49 3.13
CA SER A 113 -8.02 -3.95 4.52
C SER A 113 -9.24 -4.82 4.81
N ARG A 114 -9.11 -5.79 5.72
CA ARG A 114 -10.26 -6.63 6.09
C ARG A 114 -11.25 -5.89 6.96
N LYS A 115 -10.73 -5.07 7.88
CA LYS A 115 -11.51 -4.36 8.90
C LYS A 115 -11.18 -2.88 8.88
N ARG A 116 -12.15 -2.04 9.25
CA ARG A 116 -11.98 -0.59 9.36
C ARG A 116 -10.93 -0.21 10.40
N GLU A 117 -10.78 -1.00 11.46
CA GLU A 117 -9.77 -0.77 12.50
C GLU A 117 -8.33 -0.73 11.95
N ASP A 118 -8.05 -1.50 10.88
CA ASP A 118 -6.72 -1.55 10.24
C ASP A 118 -6.35 -0.20 9.58
N CYS A 119 -7.36 0.59 9.16
CA CYS A 119 -7.22 1.88 8.48
C CYS A 119 -8.11 2.98 9.08
N ALA A 120 -8.30 2.96 10.40
CA ALA A 120 -9.14 3.92 11.10
C ALA A 120 -8.66 5.36 10.81
N GLY A 121 -9.61 6.28 10.54
CA GLY A 121 -9.33 7.66 10.14
C GLY A 121 -9.11 7.88 8.64
N GLY A 122 -8.90 6.82 7.85
CA GLY A 122 -8.64 6.92 6.41
C GLY A 122 -9.87 7.39 5.61
N VAL A 123 -9.66 8.32 4.68
CA VAL A 123 -10.66 8.84 3.74
C VAL A 123 -10.11 8.80 2.32
N ASN A 124 -10.92 8.32 1.38
CA ASN A 124 -10.54 8.23 -0.02
C ASN A 124 -10.28 9.61 -0.61
N ASP A 125 -9.12 9.79 -1.23
CA ASP A 125 -8.77 11.02 -1.95
C ASP A 125 -9.49 11.09 -3.31
N THR A 126 -9.87 9.95 -3.89
CA THR A 126 -10.64 9.91 -5.13
C THR A 126 -12.13 9.68 -4.85
N GLN A 127 -12.97 10.31 -5.67
CA GLN A 127 -14.40 10.02 -5.67
C GLN A 127 -14.70 8.86 -6.62
N PRO A 128 -15.55 7.91 -6.23
CA PRO A 128 -16.00 6.88 -7.15
C PRO A 128 -16.71 7.53 -8.34
N THR A 129 -16.29 7.19 -9.56
CA THR A 129 -17.03 7.57 -10.75
C THR A 129 -18.37 6.84 -10.74
N ILE A 130 -19.42 7.50 -10.27
CA ILE A 130 -20.78 6.96 -10.37
C ILE A 130 -21.06 6.79 -11.87
N PRO A 131 -21.33 5.57 -12.37
CA PRO A 131 -21.78 5.42 -13.74
C PRO A 131 -23.07 6.24 -13.85
N LYS A 132 -23.12 7.19 -14.79
CA LYS A 132 -24.36 7.90 -15.14
C LYS A 132 -25.38 6.85 -15.60
N LYS A 133 -26.14 6.28 -14.68
CA LYS A 133 -27.30 5.46 -15.02
C LYS A 133 -28.24 6.38 -15.79
N GLY A 134 -28.53 5.97 -17.04
CA GLY A 134 -29.53 6.64 -17.86
C GLY A 134 -30.80 6.86 -17.05
N SER A 135 -31.26 8.10 -17.07
CA SER A 135 -32.55 8.52 -16.54
C SER A 135 -33.67 7.81 -17.32
N TRP A 136 -34.09 6.63 -16.87
CA TRP A 136 -35.33 6.01 -17.33
C TRP A 136 -35.78 4.90 -16.37
N LEU A 137 -36.64 5.26 -15.40
CA LEU A 137 -37.84 4.53 -14.94
C LEU A 137 -38.18 4.86 -13.49
N GLY A 138 -39.37 5.46 -13.32
CA GLY A 138 -40.32 5.06 -12.30
C GLY A 138 -40.12 5.63 -10.90
N GLY A 139 -40.85 6.70 -10.60
CA GLY A 139 -41.22 7.01 -9.23
C GLY A 139 -42.03 5.86 -8.60
N TRP A 140 -41.97 5.83 -7.27
CA TRP A 140 -42.57 4.88 -6.32
C TRP A 140 -41.65 3.72 -5.95
N PHE A 141 -41.00 3.80 -4.78
CA PHE A 141 -41.04 2.81 -3.69
C PHE A 141 -40.07 3.21 -2.57
N GLY A 142 -40.60 3.28 -1.34
CA GLY A 142 -39.84 2.97 -0.12
C GLY A 142 -39.02 4.08 0.53
N ARG A 143 -39.63 4.79 1.49
CA ARG A 143 -38.92 5.54 2.54
C ARG A 143 -38.21 4.55 3.46
N ALA A 144 -36.89 4.44 3.37
CA ALA A 144 -36.08 3.71 4.34
C ALA A 144 -35.83 4.59 5.60
N PRO A 145 -35.74 4.00 6.80
CA PRO A 145 -35.43 4.75 8.02
C PRO A 145 -33.95 5.12 8.03
N GLU A 146 -33.67 6.41 8.15
CA GLU A 146 -32.34 6.97 8.35
C GLU A 146 -31.86 6.64 9.77
N THR A 147 -30.97 5.66 9.92
CA THR A 147 -30.10 5.57 11.10
C THR A 147 -28.87 6.40 10.83
N SER A 148 -28.97 7.71 11.05
CA SER A 148 -27.85 8.63 11.01
C SER A 148 -27.06 8.54 12.31
N SER A 149 -25.92 7.87 12.28
CA SER A 149 -24.85 8.13 13.24
C SER A 149 -24.39 9.58 13.06
N PRO A 150 -24.07 10.32 14.14
CA PRO A 150 -23.68 11.72 14.04
C PRO A 150 -22.42 11.89 13.17
N PRO A 151 -22.30 12.99 12.40
CA PRO A 151 -21.13 13.23 11.58
C PRO A 151 -19.90 13.49 12.48
N THR A 152 -18.97 12.54 12.54
CA THR A 152 -17.68 12.71 13.21
C THR A 152 -16.92 13.89 12.58
N THR A 153 -16.58 14.89 13.38
CA THR A 153 -15.86 16.10 12.96
C THR A 153 -14.45 15.75 12.49
N ARG A 154 -13.87 16.51 11.55
CA ARG A 154 -12.52 16.27 11.00
C ARG A 154 -11.46 16.10 12.10
N SER A 155 -11.50 16.95 13.12
CA SER A 155 -10.58 16.90 14.28
C SER A 155 -10.70 15.60 15.09
N GLN A 156 -11.92 15.07 15.28
CA GLN A 156 -12.12 13.78 15.97
C GLN A 156 -11.64 12.58 15.16
N ARG A 157 -11.57 12.69 13.82
CA ARG A 157 -11.05 11.62 12.96
C ARG A 157 -9.53 11.56 12.97
N GLU A 158 -8.89 12.73 12.95
CA GLU A 158 -7.43 12.85 13.03
C GLU A 158 -6.91 12.31 14.38
N GLU A 159 -7.60 12.60 15.49
CA GLU A 159 -7.28 12.07 16.82
C GLU A 159 -7.38 10.53 16.90
N ASN A 160 -8.36 9.93 16.24
CA ASN A 160 -8.59 8.47 16.27
C ASN A 160 -7.94 7.71 15.10
N ALA A 161 -7.15 8.37 14.26
CA ALA A 161 -6.50 7.73 13.13
C ALA A 161 -5.48 6.68 13.59
N CYS A 162 -5.43 5.53 12.92
CA CYS A 162 -4.42 4.52 13.22
C CYS A 162 -3.02 5.04 12.81
N PRO A 163 -1.92 4.53 13.39
CA PRO A 163 -0.57 5.03 13.11
C PRO A 163 -0.22 5.05 11.62
N MET A 164 -0.64 4.04 10.86
CA MET A 164 -0.38 3.98 9.42
C MET A 164 -1.13 5.05 8.63
N VAL A 165 -2.36 5.40 9.03
CA VAL A 165 -3.09 6.49 8.39
C VAL A 165 -2.41 7.83 8.71
N ARG A 166 -1.92 8.03 9.94
CA ARG A 166 -1.16 9.23 10.29
C ARG A 166 0.12 9.34 9.46
N ASP A 167 0.90 8.27 9.33
CA ASP A 167 2.10 8.23 8.48
C ASP A 167 1.79 8.58 7.00
N LEU A 168 0.63 8.15 6.48
CA LEU A 168 0.18 8.48 5.13
C LEU A 168 -0.23 9.96 5.00
N GLU A 169 -0.93 10.51 5.98
CA GLU A 169 -1.31 11.93 5.99
C GLU A 169 -0.08 12.83 6.16
N ASP A 170 0.91 12.43 6.97
CA ASP A 170 2.21 13.11 7.07
C ASP A 170 2.94 13.10 5.72
N LEU A 171 2.96 11.95 5.03
CA LEU A 171 3.55 11.85 3.69
C LEU A 171 2.84 12.76 2.69
N LYS A 172 1.50 12.84 2.73
CA LYS A 172 0.71 13.77 1.90
C LYS A 172 1.02 15.24 2.23
N ALA A 173 1.18 15.56 3.51
CA ALA A 173 1.49 16.92 3.97
C ALA A 173 2.89 17.36 3.52
N GLN A 174 3.87 16.45 3.55
CA GLN A 174 5.22 16.68 3.05
C GLN A 174 5.28 16.83 1.52
N PHE A 175 4.44 16.08 0.79
CA PHE A 175 4.42 16.09 -0.67
C PHE A 175 3.02 16.39 -1.25
N PRO A 176 2.54 17.65 -1.15
CA PRO A 176 1.21 18.03 -1.62
C PRO A 176 0.99 17.69 -3.10
N ASN A 177 -0.19 17.16 -3.42
CA ASN A 177 -0.62 16.77 -4.78
C ASN A 177 0.18 15.63 -5.44
N GLN A 178 1.14 15.02 -4.74
CA GLN A 178 1.94 13.90 -5.28
C GLN A 178 1.52 12.54 -4.70
N VAL A 179 0.78 12.53 -3.61
CA VAL A 179 0.31 11.30 -2.93
C VAL A 179 -1.21 11.27 -2.95
N LYS A 180 -1.78 10.13 -3.37
CA LYS A 180 -3.19 9.79 -3.19
C LYS A 180 -3.33 8.45 -2.50
N VAL A 181 -4.33 8.29 -1.66
CA VAL A 181 -4.67 7.06 -0.95
C VAL A 181 -6.18 6.85 -1.01
N ASP A 182 -6.58 5.66 -1.46
CA ASP A 182 -7.95 5.18 -1.38
C ASP A 182 -8.01 3.88 -0.58
N TYR A 183 -9.00 3.80 0.30
CA TYR A 183 -9.19 2.75 1.28
C TYR A 183 -10.36 1.86 0.85
N PHE A 184 -10.13 0.54 0.87
CA PHE A 184 -11.10 -0.49 0.53
C PHE A 184 -11.20 -1.44 1.71
N VAL A 185 -12.41 -1.62 2.25
CA VAL A 185 -12.63 -2.40 3.47
C VAL A 185 -13.62 -3.52 3.19
N ASP A 186 -13.17 -4.77 3.37
CA ASP A 186 -13.94 -5.97 3.05
C ASP A 186 -15.25 -6.03 3.86
N GLU A 187 -15.21 -5.76 5.17
CA GLU A 187 -16.43 -5.79 6.02
C GLU A 187 -17.46 -4.71 5.66
N GLU A 188 -17.03 -3.68 4.94
CA GLU A 188 -17.88 -2.62 4.40
C GLU A 188 -18.32 -2.90 2.96
N ASN A 189 -17.99 -4.08 2.43
CA ASN A 189 -18.23 -4.49 1.04
C ASN A 189 -17.57 -3.56 0.01
N SER A 190 -16.44 -2.93 0.37
CA SER A 190 -15.66 -2.07 -0.52
C SER A 190 -14.43 -2.84 -1.02
N LEU A 191 -14.36 -3.08 -2.33
CA LEU A 191 -13.32 -3.87 -2.98
C LEU A 191 -12.62 -3.06 -4.08
N ILE A 192 -11.33 -3.33 -4.29
CA ILE A 192 -10.58 -2.78 -5.42
C ILE A 192 -11.10 -3.42 -6.71
N SER A 193 -11.94 -2.68 -7.44
CA SER A 193 -12.55 -3.15 -8.68
C SER A 193 -11.66 -2.89 -9.90
N LYS A 194 -11.93 -3.61 -10.99
CA LYS A 194 -11.34 -3.33 -12.32
C LYS A 194 -11.50 -1.87 -12.74
N GLN A 195 -12.68 -1.32 -12.49
CA GLN A 195 -13.02 0.06 -12.85
C GLN A 195 -12.17 1.05 -12.04
N THR A 196 -12.04 0.81 -10.74
CA THR A 196 -11.17 1.62 -9.86
C THR A 196 -9.74 1.66 -10.37
N ILE A 197 -9.17 0.52 -10.76
CA ILE A 197 -7.81 0.45 -11.30
C ILE A 197 -7.72 1.22 -12.63
N LEU A 198 -8.69 1.03 -13.53
CA LEU A 198 -8.75 1.75 -14.81
C LEU A 198 -8.84 3.27 -14.61
N ASP A 199 -9.65 3.74 -13.66
CA ASP A 199 -9.82 5.17 -13.39
C ASP A 199 -8.56 5.77 -12.77
N SER A 200 -7.90 5.03 -11.87
CA SER A 200 -6.63 5.42 -11.27
C SER A 200 -5.55 5.61 -12.35
N VAL A 201 -5.44 4.63 -13.26
CA VAL A 201 -4.50 4.67 -14.39
C VAL A 201 -4.83 5.79 -15.39
N LYS A 202 -6.11 6.02 -15.71
CA LYS A 202 -6.53 7.08 -16.65
C LYS A 202 -6.42 8.48 -16.07
N SER A 203 -6.56 8.63 -14.76
CA SER A 203 -6.41 9.93 -14.08
C SER A 203 -4.96 10.43 -14.05
N SER A 204 -4.01 9.60 -14.51
CA SER A 204 -2.65 9.96 -14.79
C SER A 204 -2.56 10.99 -15.92
N PRO A 205 -2.07 12.23 -15.68
CA PRO A 205 -1.58 13.06 -16.77
C PRO A 205 -0.53 12.30 -17.58
N SER A 206 -0.79 12.13 -18.88
CA SER A 206 0.20 11.60 -19.80
C SER A 206 1.46 12.46 -19.73
N PRO A 207 2.62 11.92 -19.33
CA PRO A 207 3.85 12.67 -19.43
C PRO A 207 4.08 13.04 -20.89
N SER A 208 4.69 14.20 -21.14
CA SER A 208 5.04 14.73 -22.46
C SER A 208 6.13 13.92 -23.19
N GLY A 209 6.20 12.62 -22.95
CA GLY A 209 7.10 11.66 -23.59
C GLY A 209 6.71 10.23 -23.21
N ASN A 210 6.40 9.39 -24.21
CA ASN A 210 6.09 7.97 -24.05
C ASN A 210 7.36 7.16 -23.77
N SER A 211 7.94 7.32 -22.59
CA SER A 211 9.08 6.51 -22.15
C SER A 211 8.53 5.26 -21.45
N PRO A 212 8.54 4.07 -22.09
CA PRO A 212 8.17 2.83 -21.42
C PRO A 212 9.07 2.62 -20.19
N GLY A 213 8.47 2.26 -19.05
CA GLY A 213 9.19 2.10 -17.78
C GLY A 213 9.15 3.30 -16.83
N SER A 214 8.49 4.41 -17.20
CA SER A 214 8.25 5.54 -16.29
C SER A 214 7.05 5.34 -15.36
N LYS A 215 6.21 4.32 -15.58
CA LYS A 215 5.00 4.04 -14.80
C LYS A 215 4.97 2.60 -14.30
N PHE A 216 4.72 2.42 -13.00
CA PHE A 216 4.70 1.12 -12.36
C PHE A 216 3.38 0.84 -11.64
N ILE A 217 2.85 -0.37 -11.79
CA ILE A 217 1.84 -0.93 -10.89
C ILE A 217 2.56 -1.90 -9.97
N ILE A 218 2.58 -1.62 -8.68
CA ILE A 218 3.22 -2.47 -7.69
C ILE A 218 2.14 -3.11 -6.83
N VAL A 219 2.17 -4.43 -6.68
CA VAL A 219 1.20 -5.18 -5.87
C VAL A 219 1.92 -5.80 -4.69
N SER A 220 1.42 -5.57 -3.48
CA SER A 220 1.95 -6.18 -2.26
C SER A 220 0.83 -6.62 -1.32
N GLY A 221 0.96 -7.81 -0.73
CA GLY A 221 -0.02 -8.34 0.22
C GLY A 221 0.10 -9.85 0.38
N PRO A 222 -0.86 -10.52 1.02
CA PRO A 222 -0.86 -11.98 1.12
C PRO A 222 -0.88 -12.65 -0.27
N ASP A 223 -0.32 -13.85 -0.40
CA ASP A 223 -0.21 -14.59 -1.68
C ASP A 223 -1.53 -14.65 -2.46
N GLY A 224 -2.65 -14.90 -1.76
CA GLY A 224 -3.97 -14.94 -2.37
C GLY A 224 -4.39 -13.61 -2.99
N PHE A 225 -4.01 -12.50 -2.37
CA PHE A 225 -4.24 -11.14 -2.86
C PHE A 225 -3.37 -10.84 -4.09
N ILE A 226 -2.06 -11.13 -4.02
CA ILE A 226 -1.14 -10.95 -5.16
C ILE A 226 -1.60 -11.79 -6.35
N ARG A 227 -1.93 -13.07 -6.13
CA ARG A 227 -2.41 -13.97 -7.18
C ARG A 227 -3.67 -13.46 -7.86
N TYR A 228 -4.62 -12.94 -7.07
CA TYR A 228 -5.86 -12.38 -7.59
C TYR A 228 -5.62 -11.12 -8.45
N MET A 229 -4.73 -10.24 -8.01
CA MET A 229 -4.44 -8.98 -8.70
C MET A 229 -3.55 -9.16 -9.93
N ALA A 230 -2.44 -9.89 -9.81
CA ALA A 230 -1.34 -9.88 -10.78
C ALA A 230 -0.81 -11.28 -11.16
N GLY A 231 -1.39 -12.36 -10.60
CA GLY A 231 -0.87 -13.72 -10.76
C GLY A 231 0.21 -14.09 -9.74
N GLU A 232 0.51 -15.38 -9.64
CA GLU A 232 1.49 -15.90 -8.70
C GLU A 232 2.94 -15.53 -9.06
N LYS A 233 3.77 -15.38 -8.04
CA LYS A 233 5.24 -15.43 -8.17
C LYS A 233 5.65 -16.91 -8.34
N ILE A 234 6.78 -17.17 -8.99
CA ILE A 234 7.26 -18.53 -9.25
C ILE A 234 8.56 -18.78 -8.51
N TRP A 235 8.70 -19.95 -7.90
CA TRP A 235 9.96 -20.37 -7.32
C TRP A 235 10.81 -21.06 -8.38
N ALA A 236 11.95 -20.45 -8.74
CA ALA A 236 12.87 -21.02 -9.73
C ALA A 236 14.32 -20.65 -9.39
N GLN A 237 15.26 -21.57 -9.67
CA GLN A 237 16.70 -21.35 -9.46
C GLN A 237 17.09 -20.96 -8.02
N GLY A 238 16.33 -21.43 -7.02
CA GLY A 238 16.58 -21.14 -5.61
C GLY A 238 16.16 -19.75 -5.14
N SER A 239 15.43 -19.01 -5.98
CA SER A 239 14.86 -17.69 -5.66
C SER A 239 13.42 -17.57 -6.13
N GLU A 240 12.71 -16.61 -5.56
CA GLU A 240 11.39 -16.22 -6.04
C GLU A 240 11.52 -15.25 -7.22
N LEU A 241 10.93 -15.61 -8.36
CA LEU A 241 10.86 -14.79 -9.56
C LEU A 241 9.44 -14.23 -9.73
N GLN A 242 9.32 -13.12 -10.47
CA GLN A 242 8.05 -12.46 -10.72
C GLN A 242 6.97 -13.39 -11.29
N GLY A 243 7.31 -14.34 -12.18
CA GLY A 243 6.33 -15.17 -12.86
C GLY A 243 5.45 -14.40 -13.86
N PRO A 244 4.61 -15.08 -14.65
CA PRO A 244 3.79 -14.42 -15.67
C PRO A 244 2.76 -13.47 -15.04
N LEU A 245 2.45 -12.37 -15.74
CA LEU A 245 1.32 -11.51 -15.39
C LEU A 245 -0.01 -12.27 -15.61
N GLN A 246 -0.84 -12.34 -14.58
CA GLN A 246 -2.19 -12.91 -14.59
C GLN A 246 -3.15 -12.03 -13.76
N GLY A 247 -4.30 -12.58 -13.36
CA GLY A 247 -5.27 -11.89 -12.52
C GLY A 247 -5.92 -10.69 -13.21
N ILE A 248 -6.47 -9.78 -12.39
CA ILE A 248 -7.14 -8.57 -12.87
C ILE A 248 -6.23 -7.75 -13.80
N LEU A 249 -4.97 -7.55 -13.46
CA LEU A 249 -4.06 -6.68 -14.21
C LEU A 249 -3.76 -7.21 -15.62
N LYS A 250 -3.75 -8.53 -15.84
CA LYS A 250 -3.64 -9.10 -17.18
C LYS A 250 -4.86 -8.78 -18.04
N GLU A 251 -6.05 -8.85 -17.46
CA GLU A 251 -7.30 -8.61 -18.19
C GLU A 251 -7.48 -7.14 -18.61
N LEU A 252 -6.85 -6.22 -17.88
CA LEU A 252 -6.92 -4.78 -18.16
C LEU A 252 -5.99 -4.32 -19.30
N ASP A 253 -5.01 -5.14 -19.72
CA ASP A 253 -4.05 -4.84 -20.81
C ASP A 253 -3.45 -3.42 -20.76
N LEU A 254 -2.85 -3.08 -19.62
CA LEU A 254 -2.33 -1.73 -19.32
C LEU A 254 -0.94 -1.50 -19.94
N LYS A 255 -0.88 -1.31 -21.26
CA LYS A 255 0.36 -1.32 -22.07
C LYS A 255 1.48 -0.39 -21.62
N ASP A 256 1.15 0.76 -21.02
CA ASP A 256 2.14 1.77 -20.59
C ASP A 256 2.67 1.55 -19.17
N TRP A 257 2.21 0.50 -18.48
CA TRP A 257 2.52 0.25 -17.08
C TRP A 257 3.29 -1.06 -16.89
N ALA A 258 4.46 -0.97 -16.28
CA ALA A 258 5.19 -2.14 -15.84
C ALA A 258 4.59 -2.67 -14.52
N VAL A 259 4.35 -3.98 -14.41
CA VAL A 259 3.77 -4.58 -13.21
C VAL A 259 4.86 -5.28 -12.39
N TRP A 260 4.90 -5.02 -11.09
CA TRP A 260 5.78 -5.69 -10.13
C TRP A 260 5.00 -6.25 -8.94
N LYS A 261 5.35 -7.46 -8.51
CA LYS A 261 4.77 -8.19 -7.38
C LYS A 261 5.80 -8.29 -6.26
N LEU A 262 5.47 -7.77 -5.07
CA LEU A 262 6.25 -7.88 -3.84
C LEU A 262 5.69 -9.01 -2.99
#